data_AF-A0A931X9J5-F1
#
_entry.id   AF-A0A931X9J5-F1
#
_cell.length_a   1.000
_cell.length_b   1.000
_cell.length_c   1.000
_cell.angle_alpha   90.00
_cell.angle_beta   90.00
_cell.angle_gamma   90.00
#
_symmetry.space_group_name_H-M   'P 1'
#
loop_
_entity.id
_entity.type
_entity.pdbx_description
1 polymer ?
#
loop_
_entity_poly.entity_id
_entity_poly.type
_entity_poly.pdbx_seq_one_letter_code
_entity_poly.pdbx_strand_id
1 'polypeptide(L)'
;MNAHLDFLLSAVYDDADLHPEHLADLRKSGLTDVTIAMHKFRSVPPAMLDDLLGFDPAKVTSAYVLPFAEPGGGWMDHVRMKVFPSFTDRRGQTVKYLQPRRSGVRLFFPLATLGAALHSDEPLWLVEGEKKSLSVAQLGLPAIGMCGIEGWHRAGSLDLLDDFEHVSLHRTVKVVPDGDVQVNPAVARATQRLAEALERRGARVQLVMLPVEVAA
;
A
#
# COMPACT_ATOMS: atom_id res chain seq x y z
N MET A 1 -3.30 12.31 -13.75
CA MET A 1 -3.95 12.30 -12.42
C MET A 1 -5.43 12.44 -12.63
N ASN A 2 -6.23 11.50 -12.11
CA ASN A 2 -7.68 11.59 -12.04
C ASN A 2 -8.05 12.93 -11.36
N ALA A 3 -8.90 13.74 -12.02
CA ALA A 3 -9.27 15.07 -11.52
C ALA A 3 -9.95 15.03 -10.15
N HIS A 4 -10.70 13.96 -9.85
CA HIS A 4 -11.32 13.76 -8.55
C HIS A 4 -10.27 13.45 -7.48
N LEU A 5 -9.21 12.70 -7.83
CA LEU A 5 -8.10 12.44 -6.91
C LEU A 5 -7.32 13.72 -6.65
N ASP A 6 -7.01 14.51 -7.69
CA ASP A 6 -6.33 15.80 -7.54
C ASP A 6 -7.13 16.76 -6.64
N PHE A 7 -8.44 16.89 -6.89
CA PHE A 7 -9.32 17.68 -6.03
C PHE A 7 -9.32 17.17 -4.59
N LEU A 8 -9.43 15.85 -4.40
CA LEU A 8 -9.42 15.22 -3.08
C LEU A 8 -8.05 15.33 -2.40
N LEU A 9 -6.95 15.61 -3.09
CA LEU A 9 -5.60 15.83 -2.52
C LEU A 9 -5.21 17.31 -2.38
N SER A 10 -6.07 18.22 -2.86
CA SER A 10 -5.89 19.67 -2.76
C SER A 10 -6.00 20.21 -1.33
N ALA A 11 -5.63 21.47 -1.14
CA ALA A 11 -5.69 22.13 0.16
C ALA A 11 -7.11 22.28 0.72
N VAL A 12 -8.14 22.15 -0.11
CA VAL A 12 -9.57 22.24 0.29
C VAL A 12 -9.92 21.21 1.36
N TYR A 13 -9.24 20.07 1.38
CA TYR A 13 -9.45 18.99 2.35
C TYR A 13 -8.33 18.86 3.38
N ASP A 14 -7.42 19.84 3.51
CA ASP A 14 -6.35 19.77 4.51
C ASP A 14 -6.90 19.79 5.94
N ASP A 15 -7.98 20.54 6.18
CA ASP A 15 -8.67 20.64 7.49
C ASP A 15 -9.95 19.77 7.57
N ALA A 16 -10.18 18.89 6.60
CA ALA A 16 -11.38 18.06 6.57
C ALA A 16 -11.24 16.88 7.56
N ASP A 17 -12.19 16.78 8.49
CA ASP A 17 -12.23 15.66 9.43
C ASP A 17 -12.49 14.33 8.73
N LEU A 18 -11.79 13.29 9.19
CA LEU A 18 -12.10 11.92 8.82
C LEU A 18 -13.42 11.48 9.47
N HIS A 19 -14.24 10.74 8.73
CA HIS A 19 -15.39 10.05 9.30
C HIS A 19 -14.94 9.17 10.49
N PRO A 20 -15.69 9.12 11.61
CA PRO A 20 -15.24 8.43 12.82
C PRO A 20 -14.85 6.96 12.61
N GLU A 21 -15.59 6.23 11.77
CA GLU A 21 -15.27 4.83 11.44
C GLU A 21 -13.94 4.70 10.67
N HIS A 22 -13.62 5.66 9.80
CA HIS A 22 -12.37 5.67 9.04
C HIS A 22 -11.18 5.93 9.95
N LEU A 23 -11.29 6.94 10.83
CA LEU A 23 -10.26 7.26 11.80
C LEU A 23 -10.03 6.10 12.78
N ALA A 24 -11.11 5.45 13.24
CA ALA A 24 -11.02 4.27 14.09
C ALA A 24 -10.31 3.10 13.39
N ASP A 25 -10.61 2.80 12.13
CA ASP A 25 -9.96 1.74 11.34
C ASP A 25 -8.46 2.02 11.09
N LEU A 26 -8.10 3.28 10.86
CA LEU A 26 -6.70 3.73 10.72
C LEU A 26 -5.93 3.60 12.03
N ARG A 27 -6.47 4.13 13.14
CA ARG A 27 -5.86 4.03 14.47
C ARG A 27 -5.78 2.59 14.98
N LYS A 28 -6.78 1.76 14.67
CA LYS A 28 -6.75 0.31 14.95
C LYS A 28 -5.56 -0.38 14.25
N SER A 29 -5.11 0.17 13.13
CA SER A 29 -3.93 -0.31 12.39
C SER A 29 -2.61 0.25 12.95
N GLY A 30 -2.63 0.96 14.08
CA GLY A 30 -1.45 1.54 14.72
C GLY A 30 -0.91 2.80 14.05
N LEU A 31 -1.69 3.45 13.18
CA LEU A 31 -1.29 4.69 12.52
C LEU A 31 -1.54 5.90 13.43
N THR A 32 -0.55 6.77 13.55
CA THR A 32 -0.65 8.04 14.28
C THR A 32 -1.39 9.08 13.45
N ASP A 33 -2.00 10.06 14.11
CA ASP A 33 -2.68 11.17 13.42
C ASP A 33 -1.71 11.98 12.54
N VAL A 34 -0.44 12.11 12.96
CA VAL A 34 0.62 12.74 12.16
C VAL A 34 0.86 11.97 10.86
N THR A 35 0.96 10.64 10.91
CA THR A 35 1.13 9.79 9.72
C THR A 35 -0.08 9.89 8.80
N ILE A 36 -1.30 9.86 9.36
CA ILE A 36 -2.56 9.96 8.63
C ILE A 36 -2.64 11.29 7.88
N ALA A 37 -2.38 12.41 8.57
CA ALA A 37 -2.39 13.74 7.98
C ALA A 37 -1.31 13.92 6.91
N MET A 38 -0.07 13.49 7.21
CA MET A 38 1.07 13.55 6.28
C MET A 38 0.76 12.81 4.96
N HIS A 39 0.10 11.65 5.04
CA HIS A 39 -0.24 10.84 3.86
C HIS A 39 -1.56 11.26 3.19
N LYS A 40 -2.19 12.35 3.63
CA LYS A 40 -3.47 12.84 3.10
C LYS A 40 -4.53 11.74 3.01
N PHE A 41 -4.61 10.88 4.03
CA PHE A 41 -5.70 9.92 4.14
C PHE A 41 -7.00 10.67 4.35
N ARG A 42 -7.96 10.49 3.45
CA ARG A 42 -9.18 11.31 3.39
C ARG A 42 -10.41 10.45 3.22
N SER A 43 -11.47 10.83 3.92
CA SER A 43 -12.80 10.26 3.67
C SER A 43 -13.25 10.71 2.29
N VAL A 44 -13.73 9.77 1.49
CA VAL A 44 -14.23 10.09 0.15
C VAL A 44 -15.67 10.55 0.28
N PRO A 45 -16.03 11.74 -0.24
CA PRO A 45 -17.43 12.11 -0.39
C PRO A 45 -18.17 11.03 -1.19
N PRO A 46 -19.31 10.49 -0.72
CA PRO A 46 -19.97 9.36 -1.38
C PRO A 46 -20.23 9.57 -2.88
N ALA A 47 -20.53 10.81 -3.29
CA ALA A 47 -20.76 11.17 -4.69
C ALA A 47 -19.52 11.03 -5.60
N MET A 48 -18.30 10.94 -5.04
CA MET A 48 -17.05 10.79 -5.81
C MET A 48 -16.57 9.34 -5.92
N LEU A 49 -17.23 8.38 -5.25
CA LEU A 49 -16.78 6.98 -5.20
C LEU A 49 -16.65 6.38 -6.60
N ASP A 50 -17.70 6.50 -7.41
CA ASP A 50 -17.78 5.90 -8.74
C ASP A 50 -16.77 6.53 -9.71
N ASP A 51 -16.58 7.84 -9.63
CA ASP A 51 -15.63 8.58 -10.48
C ASP A 51 -14.16 8.28 -10.13
N LEU A 52 -13.87 8.09 -8.84
CA LEU A 52 -12.54 7.67 -8.38
C LEU A 52 -12.27 6.22 -8.76
N LEU A 53 -13.25 5.33 -8.65
CA LEU A 53 -13.08 3.91 -8.94
C LEU A 53 -13.22 3.57 -10.44
N GLY A 54 -13.96 4.37 -11.21
CA GLY A 54 -14.34 4.07 -12.59
C GLY A 54 -15.34 2.92 -12.73
N PHE A 55 -16.08 2.60 -11.65
CA PHE A 55 -17.20 1.66 -11.59
C PHE A 55 -18.01 1.87 -10.31
N ASP A 56 -19.30 1.49 -10.32
CA ASP A 56 -20.18 1.50 -9.15
C ASP A 56 -19.79 0.35 -8.18
N PRO A 57 -19.32 0.66 -6.95
CA PRO A 57 -18.94 -0.33 -5.94
C PRO A 57 -20.14 -0.85 -5.13
N ALA A 58 -21.37 -0.76 -5.64
CA ALA A 58 -22.63 -1.32 -5.16
C ALA A 58 -22.63 -1.88 -3.72
N LYS A 59 -23.42 -1.26 -2.84
CA LYS A 59 -23.54 -1.52 -1.38
C LYS A 59 -22.40 -0.98 -0.53
N VAL A 60 -21.29 -0.51 -1.12
CA VAL A 60 -20.33 0.34 -0.40
C VAL A 60 -21.00 1.67 -0.08
N THR A 61 -21.01 2.04 1.20
CA THR A 61 -21.66 3.27 1.69
C THR A 61 -20.65 4.35 2.10
N SER A 62 -19.44 3.96 2.45
CA SER A 62 -18.36 4.88 2.81
C SER A 62 -17.00 4.29 2.47
N ALA A 63 -16.02 5.18 2.24
CA ALA A 63 -14.64 4.79 1.98
C ALA A 63 -13.67 5.91 2.38
N TYR A 64 -12.40 5.56 2.58
CA TYR A 64 -11.31 6.53 2.59
C TYR A 64 -10.20 6.12 1.61
N VAL A 65 -9.45 7.11 1.14
CA VAL A 65 -8.34 6.94 0.20
C VAL A 65 -7.00 6.79 0.90
N LEU A 66 -6.15 5.95 0.32
CA LEU A 66 -4.72 5.82 0.57
C LEU A 66 -4.01 6.24 -0.72
N PRO A 67 -3.63 7.53 -0.86
CA PRO A 67 -2.94 8.02 -2.05
C PRO A 67 -1.48 7.56 -2.06
N PHE A 68 -0.93 7.38 -3.26
CA PHE A 68 0.43 6.88 -3.45
C PHE A 68 1.35 8.05 -3.74
N ALA A 69 2.38 8.24 -2.92
CA ALA A 69 3.37 9.29 -3.12
C ALA A 69 4.25 8.96 -4.33
N GLU A 70 4.57 9.96 -5.15
CA GLU A 70 5.51 9.82 -6.25
C GLU A 70 6.95 10.00 -5.71
N PRO A 71 7.92 9.10 -6.01
CA PRO A 71 9.31 9.26 -5.58
C PRO A 71 9.95 10.62 -5.92
N GLY A 72 9.57 11.21 -7.05
CA GLY A 72 10.02 12.55 -7.47
C GLY A 72 9.35 13.73 -6.77
N GLY A 73 8.41 13.47 -5.84
CA GLY A 73 7.61 14.47 -5.16
C GLY A 73 6.20 14.59 -5.75
N GLY A 74 5.24 14.90 -4.88
CA GLY A 74 3.82 14.92 -5.24
C GLY A 74 3.17 13.54 -5.12
N TRP A 75 2.16 13.29 -5.96
CA TRP A 75 1.30 12.11 -5.86
C TRP A 75 1.15 11.43 -7.22
N MET A 76 1.11 10.11 -7.19
CA MET A 76 0.82 9.28 -8.35
C MET A 76 -0.65 9.42 -8.75
N ASP A 77 -0.94 9.15 -10.02
CA ASP A 77 -2.31 8.85 -10.47
C ASP A 77 -2.74 7.42 -10.06
N HIS A 78 -2.59 7.12 -8.78
CA HIS A 78 -2.86 5.81 -8.20
C HIS A 78 -3.30 5.96 -6.74
N VAL A 79 -4.32 5.20 -6.37
CA VAL A 79 -4.91 5.22 -5.04
C VAL A 79 -5.47 3.85 -4.71
N ARG A 80 -5.49 3.52 -3.42
CA ARG A 80 -6.24 2.40 -2.86
C ARG A 80 -7.34 2.95 -1.97
N MET A 81 -8.49 2.29 -1.94
CA MET A 81 -9.65 2.73 -1.18
C MET A 81 -10.07 1.64 -0.21
N LYS A 82 -10.01 1.91 1.10
CA LYS A 82 -10.66 1.06 2.09
C LYS A 82 -12.15 1.34 2.06
N VAL A 83 -12.96 0.30 1.84
CA VAL A 83 -14.42 0.43 1.70
C VAL A 83 -15.19 -0.17 2.87
N PHE A 84 -16.38 0.39 3.15
CA PHE A 84 -17.30 0.02 4.21
C PHE A 84 -18.74 0.02 3.67
N PRO A 85 -19.49 -1.09 3.81
CA PRO A 85 -19.01 -2.44 4.11
C PRO A 85 -17.97 -2.93 3.09
N SER A 86 -17.34 -4.08 3.35
CA SER A 86 -16.45 -4.70 2.36
C SER A 86 -17.23 -5.06 1.10
N PHE A 87 -16.62 -4.82 -0.06
CA PHE A 87 -17.21 -5.12 -1.36
C PHE A 87 -17.25 -6.64 -1.58
N THR A 88 -18.30 -7.15 -2.21
CA THR A 88 -18.36 -8.55 -2.64
C THR A 88 -18.17 -8.60 -4.15
N ASP A 89 -17.09 -9.25 -4.60
CA ASP A 89 -16.83 -9.37 -6.03
C ASP A 89 -17.78 -10.36 -6.73
N ARG A 90 -17.67 -10.45 -8.06
CA ARG A 90 -18.51 -11.36 -8.86
C ARG A 90 -18.30 -12.84 -8.55
N ARG A 91 -17.21 -13.20 -7.87
CA ARG A 91 -16.88 -14.57 -7.43
C ARG A 91 -17.33 -14.83 -5.99
N GLY A 92 -17.99 -13.88 -5.35
CA GLY A 92 -18.44 -13.97 -3.95
C GLY A 92 -17.32 -13.71 -2.94
N GLN A 93 -16.16 -13.20 -3.36
CA GLN A 93 -15.05 -12.91 -2.46
C GLN A 93 -15.22 -11.53 -1.81
N THR A 94 -14.92 -11.47 -0.52
CA THR A 94 -14.94 -10.22 0.25
C THR A 94 -13.66 -9.42 0.01
N VAL A 95 -13.81 -8.25 -0.59
CA VAL A 95 -12.74 -7.31 -0.93
C VAL A 95 -12.82 -6.10 -0.01
N LYS A 96 -11.81 -5.95 0.86
CA LYS A 96 -11.73 -4.84 1.82
C LYS A 96 -11.21 -3.54 1.21
N TYR A 97 -10.40 -3.67 0.15
CA TYR A 97 -9.73 -2.56 -0.52
C TYR A 97 -9.97 -2.61 -2.02
N LEU A 98 -10.47 -1.51 -2.58
CA LEU A 98 -10.66 -1.31 -4.01
C LEU A 98 -9.56 -0.40 -4.57
N GLN A 99 -9.44 -0.37 -5.89
CA GLN A 99 -8.57 0.54 -6.62
C GLN A 99 -9.25 0.96 -7.93
N PRO A 100 -8.86 2.09 -8.52
CA PRO A 100 -9.42 2.53 -9.78
C PRO A 100 -9.26 1.49 -10.88
N ARG A 101 -10.28 1.37 -11.73
CA ARG A 101 -10.30 0.40 -12.82
C ARG A 101 -9.13 0.70 -13.76
N ARG A 102 -8.35 -0.35 -14.08
CA ARG A 102 -7.18 -0.27 -14.99
C ARG A 102 -6.02 0.61 -14.46
N SER A 103 -5.90 0.82 -13.14
CA SER A 103 -4.81 1.62 -12.54
C SER A 103 -3.47 0.90 -12.39
N GLY A 104 -3.37 -0.38 -12.80
CA GLY A 104 -2.16 -1.18 -12.67
C GLY A 104 -1.81 -1.50 -11.22
N VAL A 105 -0.54 -1.81 -10.99
CA VAL A 105 0.05 -2.07 -9.66
C VAL A 105 1.16 -1.04 -9.46
N ARG A 106 1.24 -0.45 -8.26
CA ARG A 106 2.28 0.50 -7.87
C ARG A 106 2.81 0.14 -6.49
N LEU A 107 4.06 0.53 -6.21
CA LEU A 107 4.63 0.50 -4.88
C LEU A 107 4.09 1.66 -4.04
N PHE A 108 3.79 1.39 -2.78
CA PHE A 108 3.38 2.41 -1.82
C PHE A 108 4.61 2.96 -1.10
N PHE A 109 4.84 4.27 -1.16
CA PHE A 109 6.01 4.90 -0.54
C PHE A 109 5.62 5.73 0.69
N PRO A 110 5.91 5.25 1.92
CA PRO A 110 5.82 6.05 3.13
C PRO A 110 6.64 7.34 3.06
N LEU A 111 5.97 8.49 3.16
CA LEU A 111 6.58 9.82 3.09
C LEU A 111 7.61 10.06 4.20
N ALA A 112 7.36 9.52 5.40
CA ALA A 112 8.23 9.71 6.57
C ALA A 112 9.65 9.17 6.36
N THR A 113 9.82 8.14 5.53
CA THR A 113 11.11 7.50 5.26
C THR A 113 11.45 7.44 3.76
N LEU A 114 10.74 8.20 2.92
CA LEU A 114 10.90 8.21 1.46
C LEU A 114 12.37 8.43 1.05
N GLY A 115 13.00 9.50 1.54
CA GLY A 115 14.39 9.80 1.18
C GLY A 115 15.37 8.66 1.50
N ALA A 116 15.21 8.01 2.66
CA ALA A 116 16.04 6.87 3.03
C ALA A 116 15.67 5.60 2.24
N ALA A 117 14.40 5.40 1.90
CA ALA A 117 13.97 4.30 1.06
C ALA A 117 14.57 4.38 -0.35
N LEU A 118 14.68 5.59 -0.92
CA LEU A 118 15.23 5.80 -2.26
C LEU A 118 16.76 5.83 -2.29
N HIS A 119 17.41 6.46 -1.30
CA HIS A 119 18.79 6.93 -1.46
C HIS A 119 19.80 6.43 -0.41
N SER A 120 19.38 5.76 0.68
CA SER A 120 20.34 5.26 1.69
C SER A 120 20.80 3.82 1.43
N ASP A 121 21.84 3.37 2.13
CA ASP A 121 22.31 1.97 2.12
C ASP A 121 21.74 1.15 3.30
N GLU A 122 20.91 1.76 4.14
CA GLU A 122 20.25 1.07 5.24
C GLU A 122 19.34 -0.07 4.71
N PRO A 123 19.07 -1.11 5.51
CA PRO A 123 18.15 -2.16 5.08
C PRO A 123 16.78 -1.61 4.68
N LEU A 124 16.32 -1.93 3.47
CA LEU A 124 14.96 -1.65 3.01
C LEU A 124 13.98 -2.62 3.62
N TRP A 125 12.87 -2.14 4.17
CA TRP A 125 11.74 -2.96 4.57
C TRP A 125 10.70 -2.96 3.46
N LEU A 126 10.62 -4.05 2.71
CA LEU A 126 9.62 -4.25 1.67
C LEU A 126 8.44 -5.03 2.26
N VAL A 127 7.34 -4.35 2.55
CA VAL A 127 6.26 -4.83 3.42
C VAL A 127 5.00 -5.09 2.61
N GLU A 128 4.37 -6.26 2.82
CA GLU A 128 3.04 -6.52 2.29
C GLU A 128 1.99 -5.67 3.03
N GLY A 129 1.37 -4.72 2.33
CA GLY A 129 0.31 -3.85 2.83
C GLY A 129 0.75 -2.42 3.13
N GLU A 130 -0.06 -1.47 2.66
CA GLU A 130 0.20 -0.03 2.72
C GLU A 130 0.28 0.43 4.19
N LYS A 131 -0.71 0.08 5.02
CA LYS A 131 -0.70 0.47 6.44
C LYS A 131 0.42 -0.18 7.25
N LYS A 132 0.76 -1.44 6.97
CA LYS A 132 1.87 -2.12 7.65
C LYS A 132 3.21 -1.46 7.30
N SER A 133 3.38 -1.05 6.04
CA SER A 133 4.57 -0.29 5.63
C SER A 133 4.66 1.07 6.34
N LEU A 134 3.53 1.74 6.57
CA LEU A 134 3.48 2.97 7.38
C LEU A 134 3.85 2.69 8.85
N SER A 135 3.36 1.60 9.44
CA SER A 135 3.74 1.21 10.80
C SER A 135 5.26 1.01 10.94
N VAL A 136 5.93 0.44 9.94
CA VAL A 136 7.39 0.31 9.91
C VAL A 136 8.06 1.68 9.73
N ALA A 137 7.56 2.51 8.82
CA ALA A 137 8.11 3.85 8.59
C ALA A 137 7.99 4.77 9.82
N GLN A 138 6.94 4.62 10.63
CA GLN A 138 6.80 5.33 11.91
C GLN A 138 7.92 5.03 12.92
N LEU A 139 8.66 3.93 12.73
CA LEU A 139 9.85 3.59 13.52
C LEU A 139 11.12 4.23 12.95
N GLY A 140 11.02 5.07 11.92
CA GLY A 140 12.15 5.68 11.21
C GLY A 140 12.86 4.72 10.25
N LEU A 141 12.30 3.53 10.02
CA LEU A 141 12.91 2.51 9.16
C LEU A 141 12.54 2.75 7.68
N PRO A 142 13.51 2.68 6.75
CA PRO A 142 13.24 2.83 5.32
C PRO A 142 12.26 1.74 4.85
N ALA A 143 11.05 2.13 4.45
CA ALA A 143 9.99 1.18 4.15
C ALA A 143 9.35 1.48 2.79
N ILE A 144 8.91 0.42 2.11
CA ILE A 144 8.07 0.45 0.91
C ILE A 144 6.97 -0.60 1.08
N GLY A 145 5.74 -0.26 0.73
CA GLY A 145 4.59 -1.15 0.76
C GLY A 145 4.30 -1.77 -0.61
N MET A 146 3.77 -3.00 -0.60
CA MET A 146 3.22 -3.68 -1.78
C MET A 146 1.75 -4.02 -1.56
N CYS A 147 0.94 -3.92 -2.61
CA CYS A 147 -0.47 -4.30 -2.59
C CYS A 147 -0.64 -5.83 -2.69
N GLY A 148 -0.47 -6.52 -1.57
CA GLY A 148 -0.40 -7.98 -1.52
C GLY A 148 0.96 -8.52 -1.96
N ILE A 149 1.23 -9.79 -1.72
CA ILE A 149 2.54 -10.41 -2.01
C ILE A 149 2.93 -10.44 -3.49
N GLU A 150 1.98 -10.29 -4.42
CA GLU A 150 2.23 -10.18 -5.87
C GLU A 150 2.32 -8.71 -6.33
N GLY A 151 2.18 -7.75 -5.41
CA GLY A 151 2.11 -6.30 -5.69
C GLY A 151 3.41 -5.65 -6.17
N TRP A 152 4.39 -6.44 -6.63
CA TRP A 152 5.72 -6.01 -7.06
C TRP A 152 5.96 -6.16 -8.56
N HIS A 153 5.00 -6.72 -9.31
CA HIS A 153 5.11 -6.92 -10.76
C HIS A 153 3.79 -6.70 -11.49
N ARG A 154 3.87 -6.56 -12.82
CA ARG A 154 2.69 -6.56 -13.70
C ARG A 154 2.22 -8.00 -13.92
N ALA A 155 0.90 -8.20 -14.02
CA ALA A 155 0.33 -9.51 -14.33
C ALA A 155 0.96 -10.11 -15.60
N GLY A 156 1.44 -11.36 -15.50
CA GLY A 156 2.12 -12.06 -16.60
C GLY A 156 3.62 -11.72 -16.77
N SER A 157 4.18 -10.83 -15.96
CA SER A 157 5.63 -10.54 -15.90
C SER A 157 6.24 -11.08 -14.61
N LEU A 158 7.56 -11.29 -14.60
CA LEU A 158 8.39 -11.54 -13.41
C LEU A 158 9.46 -10.47 -13.20
N ASP A 159 9.34 -9.36 -13.93
CA ASP A 159 10.18 -8.18 -13.76
C ASP A 159 9.61 -7.30 -12.66
N LEU A 160 10.51 -6.68 -11.89
CA LEU A 160 10.14 -5.66 -10.92
C LEU A 160 9.42 -4.49 -11.62
N LEU A 161 8.45 -3.88 -10.94
CA LEU A 161 7.80 -2.65 -11.40
C LEU A 161 8.82 -1.54 -11.67
N ASP A 162 8.47 -0.66 -12.61
CA ASP A 162 9.28 0.53 -12.95
C ASP A 162 9.50 1.44 -11.74
N ASP A 163 8.62 1.38 -10.72
CA ASP A 163 8.77 2.07 -9.44
C ASP A 163 10.08 1.71 -8.70
N PHE A 164 10.63 0.51 -8.92
CA PHE A 164 11.90 0.09 -8.33
C PHE A 164 13.11 0.80 -8.96
N GLU A 165 12.98 1.46 -10.11
CA GLU A 165 14.09 2.23 -10.70
C GLU A 165 14.48 3.45 -9.85
N HIS A 166 13.60 3.88 -8.94
CA HIS A 166 13.89 4.95 -7.98
C HIS A 166 14.56 4.44 -6.68
N VAL A 167 14.67 3.12 -6.51
CA VAL A 167 15.08 2.47 -5.26
C VAL A 167 16.45 1.85 -5.45
N SER A 168 17.43 2.26 -4.64
CA SER A 168 18.72 1.57 -4.60
C SER A 168 18.56 0.15 -4.04
N LEU A 169 18.67 -0.86 -4.91
CA LEU A 169 18.52 -2.27 -4.54
C LEU A 169 19.85 -2.94 -4.16
N HIS A 170 21.01 -2.31 -4.36
CA HIS A 170 22.32 -2.85 -3.94
C HIS A 170 22.56 -2.78 -2.42
N ARG A 171 21.55 -3.21 -1.65
CA ARG A 171 21.53 -3.20 -0.19
C ARG A 171 20.77 -4.41 0.34
N THR A 172 20.66 -4.51 1.67
CA THR A 172 19.81 -5.54 2.27
C THR A 172 18.34 -5.17 2.08
N VAL A 173 17.53 -6.10 1.57
CA VAL A 173 16.07 -5.94 1.46
C VAL A 173 15.39 -6.96 2.37
N LYS A 174 14.77 -6.47 3.43
CA LYS A 174 13.95 -7.22 4.38
C LYS A 174 12.53 -7.32 3.83
N VAL A 175 12.19 -8.48 3.27
CA VAL A 175 10.85 -8.77 2.76
C VAL A 175 9.97 -9.22 3.93
N VAL A 176 8.83 -8.57 4.11
CA VAL A 176 7.86 -8.84 5.17
C VAL A 176 6.52 -9.22 4.55
N PRO A 177 6.29 -10.51 4.21
CA PRO A 177 4.98 -10.97 3.77
C PRO A 177 3.98 -10.98 4.94
N ASP A 178 2.69 -11.14 4.63
CA ASP A 178 1.68 -11.39 5.65
C ASP A 178 1.91 -12.74 6.34
N GLY A 179 1.37 -12.91 7.55
CA GLY A 179 1.52 -14.12 8.37
C GLY A 179 1.07 -15.39 7.65
N ASP A 180 0.17 -15.27 6.68
CA ASP A 180 -0.32 -16.33 5.80
C ASP A 180 0.81 -17.08 5.08
N VAL A 181 1.97 -16.46 4.86
CA VAL A 181 3.13 -17.12 4.24
C VAL A 181 3.53 -18.43 4.94
N GLN A 182 3.27 -18.55 6.25
CA GLN A 182 3.62 -19.73 7.05
C GLN A 182 2.71 -20.92 6.79
N VAL A 183 1.48 -20.67 6.34
CA VAL A 183 0.43 -21.69 6.22
C VAL A 183 -0.10 -21.81 4.79
N ASN A 184 0.23 -20.86 3.91
CA ASN A 184 -0.24 -20.82 2.53
C ASN A 184 0.93 -21.01 1.55
N PRO A 185 1.07 -22.22 0.95
CA PRO A 185 2.13 -22.50 -0.02
C PRO A 185 2.11 -21.59 -1.25
N ALA A 186 0.96 -21.03 -1.63
CA ALA A 186 0.89 -20.08 -2.74
C ALA A 186 1.57 -18.75 -2.39
N VAL A 187 1.36 -18.25 -1.17
CA VAL A 187 2.03 -17.05 -0.65
C VAL A 187 3.53 -17.31 -0.51
N ALA A 188 3.93 -18.46 0.04
CA ALA A 188 5.35 -18.83 0.14
C ALA A 188 6.06 -18.84 -1.24
N ARG A 189 5.42 -19.41 -2.27
CA ARG A 189 5.95 -19.38 -3.64
C ARG A 189 6.01 -17.97 -4.22
N ALA A 190 5.02 -17.12 -3.93
CA ALA A 190 5.02 -15.73 -4.37
C ALA A 190 6.18 -14.95 -3.75
N THR A 191 6.39 -15.10 -2.44
CA THR A 191 7.52 -14.53 -1.71
C THR A 191 8.86 -14.97 -2.28
N GLN A 192 9.01 -16.25 -2.63
CA GLN A 192 10.24 -16.74 -3.25
C GLN A 192 10.51 -16.06 -4.61
N ARG A 193 9.50 -15.93 -5.46
CA ARG A 193 9.66 -15.25 -6.76
C ARG A 193 10.06 -13.79 -6.61
N LEU A 194 9.49 -13.10 -5.61
CA LEU A 194 9.90 -11.74 -5.26
C LEU A 194 11.38 -11.70 -4.83
N ALA A 195 11.80 -12.60 -3.95
CA ALA A 195 13.18 -12.66 -3.50
C ALA A 195 14.15 -12.85 -4.68
N GLU A 196 13.86 -13.81 -5.57
CA GLU A 196 14.67 -14.06 -6.77
C GLU A 196 14.72 -12.84 -7.70
N ALA A 197 13.61 -12.11 -7.86
CA ALA A 197 13.56 -10.90 -8.69
C ALA A 197 14.41 -9.76 -8.11
N LEU A 198 14.38 -9.58 -6.78
CA LEU A 198 15.21 -8.60 -6.07
C LEU A 198 16.70 -8.96 -6.15
N GLU A 199 17.04 -10.24 -5.96
CA GLU A 199 18.43 -10.73 -6.04
C GLU A 199 19.02 -10.55 -7.44
N ARG A 200 18.23 -10.78 -8.50
CA ARG A 200 18.65 -10.47 -9.89
C ARG A 200 18.99 -8.99 -10.11
N ARG A 201 18.42 -8.09 -9.29
CA ARG A 201 18.69 -6.65 -9.29
C ARG A 201 19.76 -6.25 -8.27
N GLY A 202 20.47 -7.21 -7.68
CA GLY A 202 21.62 -6.99 -6.81
C GLY A 202 21.30 -6.84 -5.32
N ALA A 203 20.06 -7.10 -4.90
CA ALA A 203 19.69 -7.07 -3.49
C ALA A 203 20.18 -8.28 -2.72
N ARG A 204 20.49 -8.07 -1.44
CA ARG A 204 20.62 -9.16 -0.46
C ARG A 204 19.30 -9.33 0.27
N VAL A 205 18.53 -10.36 -0.08
CA VAL A 205 17.20 -10.55 0.49
C VAL A 205 17.26 -11.23 1.85
N GLN A 206 16.46 -10.74 2.79
CA GLN A 206 16.19 -11.37 4.09
C GLN A 206 14.69 -11.48 4.27
N LEU A 207 14.19 -12.68 4.52
CA LEU A 207 12.78 -12.88 4.82
C LEU A 207 12.52 -12.64 6.31
N VAL A 208 11.56 -11.78 6.63
CA VAL A 208 11.13 -11.49 8.00
C VAL A 208 9.75 -12.10 8.23
N MET A 209 9.71 -13.12 9.08
CA MET A 209 8.49 -13.84 9.41
C MET A 209 7.81 -13.17 10.61
N LEU A 210 6.56 -12.72 10.43
CA LEU A 210 5.77 -12.20 11.54
C LEU A 210 5.29 -13.35 12.44
N PRO A 211 5.20 -13.17 13.78
CA PRO A 211 4.59 -14.17 14.64
C PRO A 211 3.14 -14.44 14.20
N VAL A 212 2.75 -15.71 14.11
CA VAL A 212 1.33 -16.07 14.02
C VAL A 212 0.73 -16.01 15.43
N GLU A 213 -0.47 -15.45 15.57
CA GLU A 213 -1.22 -15.61 16.82
C GLU A 213 -1.42 -17.11 17.06
N VAL A 214 -0.76 -17.63 18.09
CA VAL A 214 -1.11 -18.93 18.65
C VAL A 214 -2.40 -18.67 19.42
N ALA A 215 -3.52 -19.20 18.94
CA ALA A 215 -4.77 -19.15 19.68
C ALA A 215 -4.51 -19.71 21.09
N ALA A 216 -4.68 -18.86 22.12
CA ALA A 216 -4.63 -19.23 23.51
C ALA A 216 -5.92 -19.95 23.94
#